data_AF-A0A258BTE0-F1
#
_entry.id   AF-A0A258BTE0-F1
#
_cell.length_a   1.000
_cell.length_b   1.000
_cell.length_c   1.000
_cell.angle_alpha   90.00
_cell.angle_beta   90.00
_cell.angle_gamma   90.00
#
_symmetry.space_group_name_H-M   'P 1'
#
loop_
_entity.id
_entity.type
_entity.pdbx_description
1 polymer ?
#
loop_
_entity_poly.entity_id
_entity_poly.type
_entity_poly.pdbx_seq_one_letter_code
_entity_poly.pdbx_strand_id
1 'polypeptide(L)'
;TSDWLYYDFPPDLKKRMPGPYLGQRQKWFAFRFKGSDSDVRLDRHTPEFDAWRWASLDETPDLIVPFKRPVYQEVAVRFRQWAEPVLPGRVPQG
;
A
#
# COMPACT_ATOMS: atom_id res chain seq x y z
N THR A 1 -8.53 7.92 -0.84
CA THR A 1 -9.74 7.25 -1.38
C THR A 1 -10.96 7.94 -0.83
N SER A 2 -12.06 7.99 -1.58
CA SER A 2 -13.31 8.62 -1.14
C SER A 2 -13.91 7.87 0.06
N ASP A 3 -13.96 6.53 -0.04
CA ASP A 3 -14.44 5.67 1.03
C ASP A 3 -13.32 5.03 1.85
N TRP A 4 -13.70 4.59 3.04
CA TRP A 4 -12.89 3.76 3.93
C TRP A 4 -12.84 2.32 3.41
N LEU A 5 -11.68 1.69 3.56
CA LEU A 5 -11.46 0.27 3.32
C LEU A 5 -11.25 -0.46 4.65
N TYR A 6 -11.60 -1.74 4.69
CA TYR A 6 -11.64 -2.53 5.91
C TYR A 6 -11.09 -3.93 5.67
N TYR A 7 -10.49 -4.51 6.71
CA TYR A 7 -10.24 -5.94 6.78
C TYR A 7 -10.26 -6.39 8.24
N ASP A 8 -10.63 -7.64 8.46
CA ASP A 8 -10.55 -8.29 9.76
C ASP A 8 -9.21 -9.01 9.93
N PHE A 9 -8.73 -9.07 11.17
CA PHE A 9 -7.62 -9.94 11.49
C PHE A 9 -8.07 -11.41 11.47
N PRO A 10 -7.26 -12.33 10.92
CA PRO A 10 -7.55 -13.75 11.01
C PRO A 10 -7.51 -14.23 12.47
N PRO A 11 -8.24 -15.31 12.82
CA PRO A 11 -8.34 -15.79 14.20
C PRO A 11 -6.98 -16.01 14.87
N ASP A 12 -6.00 -16.54 14.14
CA ASP A 12 -4.67 -16.83 14.71
C ASP A 12 -3.85 -15.57 15.00
N LEU A 13 -4.06 -14.49 14.24
CA LEU A 13 -3.45 -13.20 14.54
C LEU A 13 -4.12 -12.57 15.75
N LYS A 14 -5.46 -12.62 15.85
CA LYS A 14 -6.23 -12.14 17.00
C LYS A 14 -5.76 -12.77 18.32
N LYS A 15 -5.46 -14.07 18.31
CA LYS A 15 -4.94 -14.79 19.50
C LYS A 15 -3.57 -14.30 19.97
N ARG A 16 -2.75 -13.76 19.06
CA ARG A 16 -1.38 -13.31 19.35
C ARG A 16 -1.29 -11.83 19.68
N MET A 17 -2.30 -11.05 19.30
CA MET A 17 -2.34 -9.62 19.54
C MET A 17 -2.84 -9.32 20.96
N PRO A 18 -2.23 -8.37 21.67
CA PRO A 18 -2.80 -7.86 22.91
C PRO A 18 -4.05 -7.01 22.60
N GLY A 19 -5.18 -7.34 23.24
CA GLY A 19 -6.38 -6.51 23.21
C GLY A 19 -7.48 -6.95 22.23
N PRO A 20 -8.66 -6.30 22.28
CA PRO A 20 -9.87 -6.74 21.58
C PRO A 20 -9.92 -6.26 20.12
N TYR A 21 -8.79 -6.14 19.44
CA TYR A 21 -8.74 -5.58 18.09
C TYR A 21 -9.26 -6.56 17.05
N LEU A 22 -10.27 -6.14 16.27
CA LEU A 22 -10.94 -7.00 15.30
C LEU A 22 -10.33 -6.94 13.90
N GLY A 23 -9.73 -5.80 13.55
CA GLY A 23 -9.25 -5.50 12.21
C GLY A 23 -8.79 -4.06 12.09
N GLN A 24 -8.71 -3.55 10.86
CA GLN A 24 -8.36 -2.15 10.60
C GLN A 24 -9.35 -1.49 9.65
N ARG A 25 -9.56 -0.19 9.87
CA ARG A 25 -10.27 0.73 8.99
C ARG A 25 -9.27 1.75 8.44
N GLN A 26 -9.15 1.86 7.13
CA GLN A 26 -8.06 2.57 6.46
C GLN A 26 -8.56 3.54 5.38
N LYS A 27 -7.87 4.67 5.25
CA LYS A 27 -7.92 5.55 4.07
C LYS A 27 -6.56 5.51 3.39
N TRP A 28 -6.58 5.38 2.07
CA TRP A 28 -5.38 5.29 1.27
C TRP A 28 -5.13 6.58 0.48
N PHE A 29 -3.86 6.89 0.26
CA PHE A 29 -3.41 8.06 -0.49
C PHE A 29 -2.34 7.61 -1.49
N ALA A 30 -2.37 8.17 -2.70
CA ALA A 30 -1.35 7.95 -3.71
C ALA A 30 -0.39 9.14 -3.70
N PHE A 31 0.91 8.86 -3.73
CA PHE A 31 1.97 9.87 -3.79
C PHE A 31 2.83 9.66 -5.02
N ARG A 32 3.22 10.76 -5.66
CA ARG A 32 4.28 10.74 -6.66
C ARG A 32 5.61 11.00 -5.98
N PHE A 33 6.47 9.99 -5.97
CA PHE A 33 7.84 10.15 -5.50
C PHE A 33 8.64 11.02 -6.48
N LYS A 34 9.29 12.07 -5.95
CA LYS A 34 10.11 13.02 -6.72
C LYS A 34 11.60 12.99 -6.33
N GLY A 35 11.96 12.10 -5.41
CA GLY A 35 13.33 11.93 -4.94
C GLY A 35 14.08 10.91 -5.77
N SER A 36 15.18 10.44 -5.19
CA SER A 36 16.03 9.36 -5.67
C SER A 36 15.84 8.11 -4.83
N ASP A 37 16.19 6.94 -5.36
CA ASP A 37 16.11 5.68 -4.62
C ASP A 37 16.93 5.72 -3.30
N SER A 38 18.02 6.50 -3.25
CA SER A 38 18.82 6.68 -2.04
C SER A 38 18.11 7.42 -0.90
N ASP A 39 17.00 8.10 -1.18
CA ASP A 39 16.18 8.76 -0.15
C ASP A 39 15.30 7.75 0.61
N VAL A 40 15.10 6.53 0.09
CA VAL A 40 14.37 5.46 0.77
C VAL A 40 15.30 4.75 1.77
N ARG A 41 15.37 5.30 2.99
CA ARG A 41 16.25 4.86 4.07
C ARG A 41 15.46 4.06 5.11
N LEU A 42 15.69 2.74 5.17
CA LEU A 42 15.03 1.82 6.12
C LEU A 42 15.79 1.69 7.46
N ASP A 43 16.95 2.32 7.58
CA ASP A 43 17.85 2.24 8.74
C ASP A 43 17.67 3.38 9.76
N ARG A 44 16.66 4.22 9.55
CA ARG A 44 16.34 5.33 10.46
C ARG A 44 15.18 4.92 11.37
N HIS A 45 15.41 4.93 12.69
CA HIS A 45 14.48 4.52 13.76
C HIS A 45 14.27 3.01 13.86
N THR A 46 13.31 2.58 14.71
CA THR A 46 12.89 1.18 14.78
C THR A 46 12.30 0.77 13.42
N PRO A 47 12.95 -0.12 12.67
CA PRO A 47 12.56 -0.41 11.30
C PRO A 47 11.28 -1.25 11.26
N GLU A 48 10.29 -0.80 10.49
CA GLU A 48 9.13 -1.62 10.13
C GLU A 48 9.44 -2.56 8.94
N PHE A 49 10.41 -2.17 8.11
CA PHE A 49 10.81 -2.88 6.89
C PHE A 49 12.33 -3.09 6.87
N ASP A 50 12.77 -4.20 6.26
CA ASP A 50 14.18 -4.58 6.09
C ASP A 50 14.68 -4.41 4.65
N ALA A 51 13.78 -4.51 3.66
CA ALA A 51 14.07 -4.36 2.25
C ALA A 51 12.91 -3.66 1.51
N TRP A 52 13.22 -3.10 0.35
CA TRP A 52 12.23 -2.52 -0.55
C TRP A 52 12.63 -2.71 -2.02
N ARG A 53 11.63 -2.67 -2.90
CA ARG A 53 11.80 -2.56 -4.35
C ARG A 53 10.64 -1.78 -4.94
N TRP A 54 10.83 -1.20 -6.12
CA TRP A 54 9.71 -0.75 -6.93
C TRP A 54 8.90 -1.95 -7.43
N ALA A 55 7.59 -1.78 -7.45
CA ALA A 55 6.63 -2.77 -7.91
C ALA A 55 5.53 -2.08 -8.71
N SER A 56 5.00 -2.74 -9.73
CA SER A 56 3.80 -2.25 -10.43
C SER A 56 2.61 -2.29 -9.48
N LEU A 57 1.68 -1.33 -9.60
CA LEU A 57 0.54 -1.27 -8.69
C LEU A 57 -0.35 -2.52 -8.77
N ASP A 58 -0.47 -3.11 -9.96
CA ASP A 58 -1.27 -4.30 -10.25
C ASP A 58 -0.70 -5.61 -9.68
N GLU A 59 0.62 -5.70 -9.43
CA GLU A 59 1.21 -6.88 -8.76
C GLU A 59 1.03 -6.85 -7.23
N THR A 60 0.70 -5.70 -6.64
CA THR A 60 0.64 -5.54 -5.18
C THR A 60 -0.33 -6.50 -4.45
N PRO A 61 -1.48 -6.93 -5.01
CA PRO A 61 -2.35 -7.92 -4.38
C PRO A 61 -1.72 -9.31 -4.22
N ASP A 62 -0.72 -9.64 -5.03
CA ASP A 62 -0.03 -10.94 -4.98
C ASP A 62 1.15 -10.93 -4.01
N LEU A 63 1.70 -9.74 -3.72
CA LEU A 63 2.82 -9.55 -2.79
C LEU A 63 2.38 -9.44 -1.32
N ILE A 64 1.11 -9.09 -1.08
CA ILE A 64 0.59 -8.85 0.27
C ILE A 64 0.10 -10.13 0.94
N VAL A 65 0.09 -10.12 2.29
CA VAL A 65 -0.52 -11.18 3.08
C VAL A 65 -2.01 -11.40 2.71
N PRO A 66 -2.51 -12.66 2.66
CA PRO A 66 -3.80 -12.98 2.05
C PRO A 66 -5.00 -12.20 2.58
N PHE A 67 -5.09 -11.99 3.91
CA PHE A 67 -6.25 -11.32 4.51
C PHE A 67 -6.33 -9.82 4.19
N LYS A 68 -5.26 -9.20 3.67
CA LYS A 68 -5.26 -7.81 3.19
C LYS A 68 -5.48 -7.71 1.68
N ARG A 69 -5.46 -8.82 0.93
CA ARG A 69 -5.54 -8.83 -0.53
C ARG A 69 -6.76 -8.07 -1.09
N PRO A 70 -7.99 -8.21 -0.56
CA PRO A 70 -9.14 -7.47 -1.07
C PRO A 70 -8.96 -5.95 -0.99
N VAL A 71 -8.34 -5.46 0.08
CA VAL A 71 -8.02 -4.03 0.23
C VAL A 71 -7.00 -3.58 -0.80
N TYR A 72 -5.97 -4.39 -1.07
CA TYR A 72 -4.95 -4.06 -2.07
C TYR A 72 -5.50 -4.11 -3.50
N GLN A 73 -6.44 -5.01 -3.79
CA GLN A 73 -7.16 -5.02 -5.08
C GLN A 73 -7.95 -3.72 -5.27
N GLU A 74 -8.67 -3.27 -4.24
CA GLU A 74 -9.39 -1.98 -4.26
C GLU A 74 -8.45 -0.79 -4.44
N VAL A 75 -7.31 -0.79 -3.74
CA VAL A 75 -6.29 0.27 -3.86
C VAL A 75 -5.73 0.30 -5.28
N ALA A 76 -5.41 -0.85 -5.86
CA ALA A 76 -4.89 -0.95 -7.22
C ALA A 76 -5.88 -0.41 -8.25
N VAL A 77 -7.16 -0.79 -8.15
CA VAL A 77 -8.23 -0.28 -9.02
C VAL A 77 -8.40 1.23 -8.86
N ARG A 78 -8.52 1.71 -7.62
CA ARG A 78 -8.79 3.13 -7.32
C ARG A 78 -7.66 4.04 -7.81
N PHE A 79 -6.41 3.60 -7.71
CA PHE A 79 -5.27 4.42 -8.09
C PHE A 79 -4.69 4.16 -9.48
N ARG A 80 -5.24 3.22 -10.24
CA ARG A 80 -4.76 2.83 -11.57
C ARG A 80 -4.46 4.01 -12.49
N GLN A 81 -5.32 5.02 -12.52
CA GLN A 81 -5.16 6.19 -13.39
C GLN A 81 -3.90 7.04 -13.09
N TRP A 82 -3.34 6.93 -11.88
CA TRP A 82 -2.11 7.63 -11.47
C TRP A 82 -0.89 6.72 -11.43
N ALA A 83 -1.03 5.43 -11.76
CA ALA A 83 0.05 4.45 -11.71
C ALA A 83 0.91 4.42 -12.98
N GLU A 84 0.43 5.02 -14.07
CA GLU A 84 1.16 5.09 -15.34
C GLU A 84 2.38 6.01 -15.21
N PRO A 85 3.57 5.60 -15.71
CA PRO A 85 4.72 6.47 -15.79
C PRO A 85 4.41 7.71 -16.64
N VAL A 86 4.74 8.90 -16.14
CA VAL A 86 4.69 10.11 -16.95
C VAL A 86 5.84 10.07 -17.95
N LEU A 87 5.57 9.57 -19.15
CA LEU A 87 6.50 9.69 -20.27
C LEU A 87 6.72 11.18 -20.60
N PRO A 88 7.96 11.60 -20.90
CA PRO A 88 8.21 12.97 -21.34
C PRO A 88 7.35 13.27 -22.58
N GLY A 89 6.47 14.28 -22.46
CA GLY A 89 5.58 14.72 -23.54
C GLY A 89 4.09 14.44 -23.32
N ARG A 90 3.69 13.64 -22.32
CA ARG A 90 2.27 13.45 -21.99
C ARG A 90 1.87 14.43 -20.89
N VAL A 91 1.23 15.54 -21.27
CA VAL A 91 0.55 16.41 -20.31
C VAL A 91 -0.59 15.61 -19.67
N PRO A 92 -0.61 15.40 -18.34
CA PRO A 92 -1.76 14.81 -17.67
C PRO A 92 -2.94 15.76 -17.87
N GLN A 93 -4.02 15.30 -18.51
CA GLN A 93 -5.28 16.05 -18.47
C GLN A 93 -5.81 15.95 -17.04
N GLY A 94 -5.78 17.08 -16.34
CA GLY A 94 -6.54 17.31 -15.12
C GLY A 94 -7.85 18.02 -15.44
#